data_AF-A0A6B2FX69-F1
#
_entry.id   AF-A0A6B2FX69-F1
#
_cell.length_a   1.000
_cell.length_b   1.000
_cell.length_c   1.000
_cell.angle_alpha   90.00
_cell.angle_beta   90.00
_cell.angle_gamma   90.00
#
_symmetry.space_group_name_H-M   'P 1'
#
loop_
_entity.id
_entity.type
_entity.pdbx_description
1 polymer ?
#
loop_
_entity_poly.entity_id
_entity_poly.type
_entity_poly.pdbx_seq_one_letter_code
_entity_poly.pdbx_strand_id
1 'polypeptide(L)'
;MEIHACFLLNILSSSSQPTKEHLTHFLYYSIFCNKMDLSLTAGNQVSSDCLKSISSTFIDCEGDLLINNVESVCRHLLAETKTFSSRVHFVLDNAGLEFFSDICLSIYLLQTGLASDIVFHVKVL
;
A
#
# COMPACT_ATOMS: atom_id res chain seq x y z
N MET A 1 -10.64 -10.61 2.63
CA MET A 1 -10.21 -10.01 1.35
C MET A 1 -11.00 -8.75 0.99
N GLU A 2 -12.34 -8.78 1.00
CA GLU A 2 -13.19 -7.69 0.48
C GLU A 2 -13.01 -6.33 1.18
N ILE A 3 -12.89 -6.29 2.52
CA ILE A 3 -12.73 -5.03 3.27
C ILE A 3 -11.42 -4.29 2.92
N HIS A 4 -10.30 -5.01 2.86
CA HIS A 4 -9.00 -4.40 2.53
C HIS A 4 -8.96 -3.92 1.09
N ALA A 5 -9.57 -4.69 0.17
CA ALA A 5 -9.72 -4.27 -1.22
C ALA A 5 -10.57 -2.99 -1.31
N CYS A 6 -11.73 -2.94 -0.65
CA CYS A 6 -12.55 -1.72 -0.59
C CYS A 6 -11.80 -0.52 0.00
N PHE A 7 -11.01 -0.72 1.07
CA PHE A 7 -10.21 0.35 1.67
C PHE A 7 -9.18 0.91 0.68
N LEU A 8 -8.39 0.05 0.04
CA LEU A 8 -7.38 0.45 -0.95
C LEU A 8 -8.02 1.16 -2.14
N LEU A 9 -9.14 0.65 -2.64
CA LEU A 9 -9.88 1.25 -3.75
C LEU A 9 -10.51 2.61 -3.38
N ASN A 10 -10.97 2.77 -2.13
CA ASN A 10 -11.46 4.06 -1.63
C ASN A 10 -10.34 5.11 -1.56
N ILE A 11 -9.14 4.72 -1.11
CA ILE A 11 -7.98 5.62 -1.14
C ILE A 11 -7.66 6.02 -2.59
N LEU A 12 -7.60 5.05 -3.51
CA LEU A 12 -7.33 5.32 -4.93
C LEU A 12 -8.35 6.28 -5.56
N SER A 13 -9.63 6.05 -5.29
CA SER A 13 -10.72 6.83 -5.88
C SER A 13 -10.78 8.26 -5.36
N SER A 14 -10.28 8.50 -4.13
CA SER A 14 -10.28 9.82 -3.49
C SER A 14 -8.95 10.58 -3.65
N SER A 15 -7.91 9.95 -4.18
CA SER A 15 -6.57 10.53 -4.24
C SER A 15 -6.28 11.26 -5.54
N SER A 16 -6.31 12.60 -5.51
CA SER A 16 -5.89 13.45 -6.64
C SER A 16 -4.45 13.96 -6.50
N GLN A 17 -3.87 13.90 -5.31
CA GLN A 17 -2.53 14.37 -4.98
C GLN A 17 -1.85 13.39 -4.02
N PRO A 18 -0.51 13.30 -4.04
CA PRO A 18 0.19 12.40 -3.16
C PRO A 18 0.22 12.94 -1.72
N THR A 19 -0.11 12.09 -0.75
CA THR A 19 -0.04 12.40 0.68
C THR A 19 0.79 11.34 1.38
N LYS A 20 1.51 11.77 2.42
CA LYS A 20 2.28 10.86 3.27
C LYS A 20 1.38 9.79 3.90
N GLU A 21 0.18 10.17 4.34
CA GLU A 21 -0.77 9.25 4.98
C GLU A 21 -1.19 8.12 4.05
N HIS A 22 -1.62 8.42 2.82
CA HIS A 22 -2.00 7.40 1.85
C HIS A 22 -0.82 6.51 1.48
N LEU A 23 0.37 7.10 1.25
CA LEU A 23 1.60 6.32 1.02
C LEU A 23 1.90 5.36 2.17
N THR A 24 1.84 5.84 3.41
CA THR A 24 2.05 5.01 4.59
C THR A 24 1.07 3.84 4.63
N HIS A 25 -0.22 4.08 4.36
CA HIS A 25 -1.20 2.99 4.29
C HIS A 25 -0.85 1.96 3.22
N PHE A 26 -0.52 2.38 2.00
CA PHE A 26 -0.14 1.44 0.95
C PHE A 26 1.14 0.66 1.29
N LEU A 27 2.15 1.32 1.85
CA LEU A 27 3.40 0.67 2.26
C LEU A 27 3.17 -0.35 3.37
N TYR A 28 2.36 -0.01 4.38
CA TYR A 28 2.00 -0.98 5.41
C TYR A 28 1.14 -2.13 4.88
N TYR A 29 0.29 -1.90 3.87
CA TYR A 29 -0.37 -2.99 3.17
C TYR A 29 0.63 -3.92 2.48
N SER A 30 1.58 -3.38 1.72
CA SER A 30 2.62 -4.18 1.04
C SER A 30 3.47 -4.99 2.03
N ILE A 31 3.77 -4.44 3.22
CA ILE A 31 4.55 -5.13 4.27
C ILE A 31 3.73 -6.20 5.01
N PHE A 32 2.51 -5.87 5.44
CA PHE A 32 1.73 -6.70 6.38
C PHE A 32 0.64 -7.53 5.71
N CYS A 33 0.47 -7.46 4.39
CA CYS A 33 -0.56 -8.20 3.66
C CYS A 33 -0.60 -9.68 4.02
N ASN A 34 0.57 -10.32 4.13
CA ASN A 34 0.66 -11.74 4.51
C ASN A 34 0.11 -12.03 5.91
N LYS A 35 0.30 -11.11 6.86
CA LYS A 35 -0.26 -11.22 8.22
C LYS A 35 -1.76 -10.92 8.21
N MET A 36 -2.19 -9.93 7.44
CA MET A 36 -3.59 -9.52 7.33
C MET A 36 -4.46 -10.57 6.64
N ASP A 37 -3.95 -11.26 5.61
CA ASP A 37 -4.68 -12.31 4.91
C ASP A 37 -5.01 -13.52 5.81
N LEU A 38 -4.16 -13.79 6.81
CA LEU A 38 -4.42 -14.81 7.84
C LEU A 38 -5.43 -14.36 8.90
N SER A 39 -5.50 -13.07 9.22
CA SER A 39 -6.49 -12.53 10.15
C SER A 39 -7.91 -12.45 9.56
N LEU A 40 -8.00 -12.44 8.23
CA LEU A 40 -9.23 -12.30 7.45
C LEU A 40 -10.18 -13.51 7.50
N THR A 41 -9.74 -14.67 7.98
CA THR A 41 -10.62 -15.85 8.16
C THR A 41 -11.64 -15.71 9.30
N ALA A 42 -11.67 -14.59 10.03
CA ALA A 42 -12.56 -14.39 11.19
C ALA A 42 -13.96 -13.80 10.88
N GLY A 43 -14.29 -13.45 9.62
CA GLY A 43 -15.69 -13.28 9.20
C GLY A 43 -16.43 -11.98 9.57
N ASN A 44 -15.76 -10.84 9.72
CA ASN A 44 -16.45 -9.58 10.01
C ASN A 44 -17.03 -8.90 8.76
N GLN A 45 -18.30 -8.48 8.84
CA GLN A 45 -19.00 -7.72 7.78
C GLN A 45 -18.51 -6.27 7.69
N VAL A 46 -18.57 -5.71 6.48
CA VAL A 46 -18.10 -4.35 6.15
C VAL A 46 -19.01 -3.30 6.78
N SER A 47 -18.54 -2.61 7.82
CA SER A 47 -19.17 -1.39 8.37
C SER A 47 -18.20 -0.21 8.31
N SER A 48 -18.70 1.03 8.43
CA SER A 48 -17.85 2.23 8.55
C SER A 48 -16.85 2.16 9.71
N ASP A 49 -17.16 1.37 10.74
CA ASP A 49 -16.28 1.16 11.89
C ASP A 49 -15.08 0.24 11.55
N CYS A 50 -15.21 -0.63 10.54
CA CYS A 50 -14.10 -1.46 10.07
C CYS A 50 -12.99 -0.61 9.42
N LEU A 51 -13.30 0.52 8.79
CA LEU A 51 -12.29 1.40 8.19
C LEU A 51 -11.43 2.09 9.27
N LYS A 52 -12.05 2.51 10.38
CA LYS A 52 -11.33 3.01 11.56
C LYS A 52 -10.47 1.92 12.20
N SER A 53 -10.98 0.69 12.23
CA SER A 53 -10.27 -0.49 12.71
C SER A 53 -8.98 -0.76 11.91
N ILE A 54 -9.01 -0.55 10.59
CA ILE A 54 -7.82 -0.71 9.72
C ILE A 54 -6.74 0.32 10.10
N SER A 55 -7.10 1.59 10.28
CA SER A 55 -6.15 2.62 10.72
C SER A 55 -5.53 2.30 12.08
N SER A 56 -6.31 1.80 13.04
CA SER A 56 -5.75 1.33 14.32
C SER A 56 -4.88 0.08 14.18
N THR A 57 -5.21 -0.82 13.25
CA THR A 57 -4.39 -2.02 12.97
C THR A 57 -2.98 -1.64 12.54
N PHE A 58 -2.82 -0.57 11.77
CA PHE A 58 -1.49 -0.10 11.36
C PHE A 58 -0.63 0.44 12.49
N ILE A 59 -1.25 1.03 13.52
CA ILE A 59 -0.54 1.48 14.72
C ILE A 59 0.03 0.26 15.46
N ASP A 60 -0.76 -0.81 15.58
CA ASP A 60 -0.29 -2.05 16.21
C ASP A 60 0.81 -2.73 15.38
N CYS A 61 0.67 -2.75 14.05
CA CYS A 61 1.66 -3.33 13.15
C CYS A 61 3.00 -2.57 13.13
N GLU A 62 3.00 -1.25 13.35
CA GLU A 62 4.24 -0.47 13.42
C GLU A 62 5.17 -0.97 14.53
N GLY A 63 4.61 -1.42 15.67
CA GLY A 63 5.36 -2.02 16.77
C GLY A 63 5.99 -3.39 16.45
N ASP A 64 5.50 -4.07 15.41
CA ASP A 64 6.03 -5.36 14.97
C ASP A 64 7.26 -5.21 14.05
N LEU A 65 7.59 -3.99 13.59
CA LEU A 65 8.75 -3.74 12.72
C LEU A 65 10.03 -3.63 13.54
N LEU A 66 10.99 -4.54 13.30
CA LEU A 66 12.35 -4.44 13.85
C LEU A 66 13.08 -3.18 13.36
N ILE A 67 12.87 -2.81 12.09
CA ILE A 67 13.41 -1.60 11.47
C ILE A 67 12.30 -0.98 10.63
N ASN A 68 11.96 0.28 10.90
CA ASN A 68 10.94 1.01 10.15
C ASN A 68 11.57 2.15 9.33
N ASN A 69 11.61 1.97 8.00
CA ASN A 69 12.08 3.01 7.07
C ASN A 69 10.96 3.69 6.27
N VAL A 70 9.68 3.45 6.61
CA VAL A 70 8.52 3.98 5.87
C VAL A 70 8.59 5.50 5.76
N GLU A 71 8.94 6.21 6.84
CA GLU A 71 9.13 7.67 6.83
C GLU A 71 10.12 8.14 5.76
N SER A 72 11.25 7.43 5.64
CA SER A 72 12.30 7.77 4.69
C SER A 72 11.85 7.54 3.26
N VAL A 73 11.12 6.45 3.02
CA VAL A 73 10.55 6.12 1.70
C VAL A 73 9.51 7.17 1.28
N CYS A 74 8.56 7.51 2.17
CA CYS A 74 7.56 8.54 1.90
C CYS A 74 8.21 9.88 1.57
N ARG A 75 9.21 10.30 2.35
CA ARG A 75 9.95 11.55 2.11
C ARG A 75 10.68 11.53 0.78
N HIS A 76 11.30 10.42 0.41
CA HIS A 76 11.99 10.28 -0.87
C HIS A 76 11.01 10.39 -2.05
N LEU A 77 9.92 9.62 -2.02
CA LEU A 77 8.92 9.63 -3.10
C LEU A 77 8.25 11.00 -3.26
N LEU A 78 7.89 11.67 -2.16
CA LEU A 78 7.26 12.99 -2.22
C LEU A 78 8.23 14.08 -2.71
N ALA A 79 9.53 13.94 -2.46
CA ALA A 79 10.54 14.90 -2.90
C ALA A 79 10.91 14.79 -4.39
N GLU A 80 10.88 13.58 -4.95
CA GLU A 80 11.23 13.27 -6.36
C GLU A 80 10.18 13.75 -7.38
N THR A 81 9.04 14.28 -6.94
CA THR A 81 7.99 14.85 -7.83
C THR A 81 8.45 16.02 -8.71
N LYS A 82 9.70 16.48 -8.55
CA LYS A 82 10.27 17.62 -9.28
C LYS A 82 11.20 17.25 -10.42
N THR A 83 11.54 15.96 -10.60
CA THR A 83 12.51 15.48 -11.58
C THR A 83 11.82 14.67 -12.68
N PHE A 84 12.10 15.03 -13.94
CA PHE A 84 11.49 14.43 -15.11
C PHE A 84 11.91 12.95 -15.24
N SER A 85 10.96 12.05 -14.94
CA SER A 85 11.05 10.58 -15.03
C SER A 85 11.53 9.85 -13.76
N SER A 86 10.62 9.69 -12.79
CA SER A 86 10.76 8.69 -11.72
C SER A 86 10.19 7.35 -12.19
N ARG A 87 10.98 6.28 -12.10
CA ARG A 87 10.56 4.90 -12.40
C ARG A 87 10.65 4.08 -11.13
N VAL A 88 9.59 3.35 -10.81
CA VAL A 88 9.52 2.49 -9.61
C VAL A 88 9.47 1.03 -10.02
N HIS A 89 10.33 0.23 -9.40
CA HIS A 89 10.43 -1.21 -9.65
C HIS A 89 9.85 -1.96 -8.46
N PHE A 90 8.92 -2.87 -8.72
CA PHE A 90 8.37 -3.81 -7.76
C PHE A 90 8.97 -5.19 -8.02
N VAL A 91 9.64 -5.77 -7.03
CA VAL A 91 10.10 -7.16 -7.07
C VAL A 91 9.10 -7.96 -6.23
N LEU A 92 8.25 -8.74 -6.91
CA LEU A 92 7.07 -9.34 -6.30
C LEU A 92 7.42 -10.62 -5.54
N ASP A 93 6.75 -10.87 -4.41
CA ASP A 93 6.92 -12.09 -3.62
C ASP A 93 5.72 -13.04 -3.75
N ASN A 94 4.55 -12.67 -3.21
CA ASN A 94 3.34 -13.51 -3.23
C ASN A 94 2.22 -12.97 -4.13
N ALA A 95 1.43 -13.90 -4.68
CA ALA A 95 0.18 -13.60 -5.36
C ALA A 95 -0.96 -13.32 -4.34
N GLY A 96 -2.16 -12.99 -4.84
CA GLY A 96 -3.33 -12.77 -3.99
C GLY A 96 -3.40 -11.34 -3.46
N LEU A 97 -3.68 -11.18 -2.15
CA LEU A 97 -3.89 -9.87 -1.55
C LEU A 97 -2.61 -9.01 -1.58
N GLU A 98 -1.44 -9.62 -1.40
CA GLU A 98 -0.14 -8.94 -1.48
C GLU A 98 0.03 -8.30 -2.87
N PHE A 99 -0.02 -9.10 -3.94
CA PHE A 99 0.06 -8.58 -5.31
C PHE A 99 -1.03 -7.56 -5.65
N PHE A 100 -2.27 -7.75 -5.17
CA PHE A 100 -3.33 -6.76 -5.33
C PHE A 100 -2.96 -5.43 -4.67
N SER A 101 -2.41 -5.46 -3.45
CA SER A 101 -1.99 -4.26 -2.74
C SER A 101 -0.83 -3.55 -3.44
N ASP A 102 0.12 -4.30 -4.01
CA ASP A 102 1.22 -3.75 -4.80
C ASP A 102 0.71 -3.10 -6.10
N ILE A 103 -0.27 -3.70 -6.77
CA ILE A 103 -0.96 -3.08 -7.91
C ILE A 103 -1.61 -1.77 -7.47
N CYS A 104 -2.37 -1.76 -6.37
CA CYS A 104 -3.00 -0.53 -5.89
C CYS A 104 -1.97 0.57 -5.57
N LEU A 105 -0.87 0.23 -4.91
CA LEU A 105 0.23 1.18 -4.67
C LEU A 105 0.79 1.70 -6.00
N SER A 106 1.04 0.83 -6.98
CA SER A 106 1.56 1.25 -8.28
C SER A 106 0.63 2.22 -9.03
N ILE A 107 -0.68 1.98 -8.99
CA ILE A 107 -1.69 2.87 -9.58
C ILE A 107 -1.69 4.20 -8.84
N TYR A 108 -1.62 4.18 -7.51
CA TYR A 108 -1.53 5.40 -6.72
C TYR A 108 -0.30 6.24 -7.11
N LEU A 109 0.87 5.61 -7.24
CA LEU A 109 2.10 6.30 -7.63
C LEU A 109 1.98 6.95 -9.01
N LEU A 110 1.40 6.24 -9.99
CA LEU A 110 1.15 6.76 -11.34
C LEU A 110 0.12 7.90 -11.33
N GLN A 111 -1.04 7.70 -10.69
CA GLN A 111 -2.15 8.65 -10.68
C GLN A 111 -1.79 9.97 -9.98
N THR A 112 -0.94 9.92 -8.96
CA THR A 112 -0.49 11.10 -8.21
C THR A 112 0.79 11.72 -8.77
N GLY A 113 1.37 11.16 -9.83
CA GLY A 113 2.60 11.66 -10.46
C GLY A 113 3.87 11.40 -9.65
N LEU A 114 3.83 10.51 -8.66
CA LEU A 114 5.02 10.05 -7.93
C LEU A 114 5.90 9.13 -8.77
N ALA A 115 5.31 8.45 -9.75
CA ALA A 115 6.00 7.63 -10.75
C ALA A 115 5.48 7.97 -12.15
N SER A 116 6.39 7.94 -13.12
CA SER A 116 6.07 7.99 -14.56
C SER A 116 6.03 6.60 -15.20
N ASP A 117 6.75 5.64 -14.63
CA ASP A 117 6.86 4.27 -15.11
C ASP A 117 6.86 3.30 -13.92
N ILE A 118 6.16 2.17 -14.08
CA ILE A 118 6.18 1.05 -13.12
C ILE A 118 6.71 -0.19 -13.83
N VAL A 119 7.61 -0.93 -13.18
CA VAL A 119 8.10 -2.22 -13.65
C VAL A 119 7.88 -3.28 -12.60
N PHE A 120 7.14 -4.34 -12.95
CA PHE A 120 6.97 -5.52 -12.10
C PHE A 120 7.94 -6.62 -12.51
N HIS A 121 8.74 -7.09 -11.55
CA HIS A 121 9.60 -8.26 -11.69
C HIS A 121 8.91 -9.44 -11.03
N VAL A 122 8.48 -10.40 -11.85
CA VAL A 122 7.83 -11.65 -11.42
C VAL A 122 8.82 -12.80 -11.37
N LYS A 123 8.54 -13.83 -10.57
CA LYS A 123 9.31 -15.07 -10.54
C LYS A 123 9.14 -15.82 -11.87
N VAL A 124 10.25 -16.29 -12.44
CA VAL A 124 10.23 -17.21 -13.59
C VAL A 124 9.90 -18.60 -13.08
N LEU A 125 8.99 -19.30 -13.76
CA LEU A 125 8.52 -20.66 -13.43
C LEU A 125 9.66 -21.68 -13.29
#